data_AF-A0A0G2APB5-F1
#
_entry.id   AF-A0A0G2APB5-F1
#
_cell.length_a   1.000
_cell.length_b   1.000
_cell.length_c   1.000
_cell.angle_alpha   90.00
_cell.angle_beta   90.00
_cell.angle_gamma   90.00
#
_symmetry.space_group_name_H-M   'P 1'
#
loop_
_entity.id
_entity.type
_entity.pdbx_description
1 polymer ?
#
loop_
_entity_poly.entity_id
_entity_poly.type
_entity_poly.pdbx_seq_one_letter_code
_entity_poly.pdbx_strand_id
1 'polypeptide(L)'
;MTNVTVIAAGSILLMWIGELITEFGVGNGVSLLIFAGIVASLPSDLATSIFSFDVSQLPAYLAFIAAAVVITGGVVYITEAERPIPVTYARRVRGMKVMGGISTYLPLRVNQAGVIPIIFALSFLLFPQMVATFLSQTTVPYLATAATYVVAWLENQVVYGAFYFGLVFVFTYFYTAITFEPHQIAKNLQKNGAFIPGVRPGGTTAEYLGNIITRITLVGALFLGILAVLPIILQAATGITAMTIGGTALLIAVSVVLDLVKKIDAQTSIREY
;
A
#
# COMPACT_ATOMS: atom_id res chain seq x y z
N MET A 1 -11.54 5.62 -33.74
CA MET A 1 -12.38 6.51 -32.91
C MET A 1 -13.28 5.71 -31.97
N THR A 2 -14.07 4.74 -32.46
CA THR A 2 -14.97 3.93 -31.62
C THR A 2 -14.28 3.26 -30.43
N ASN A 3 -13.12 2.59 -30.62
CA ASN A 3 -12.39 1.94 -29.51
C ASN A 3 -11.92 2.95 -28.44
N VAL A 4 -11.48 4.14 -28.85
CA VAL A 4 -11.04 5.19 -27.93
C VAL A 4 -12.23 5.71 -27.12
N THR A 5 -13.38 5.94 -27.77
CA THR A 5 -14.61 6.38 -27.09
C THR A 5 -15.12 5.34 -26.10
N VAL A 6 -15.09 4.05 -26.45
CA VAL A 6 -15.50 2.95 -25.56
C VAL A 6 -14.59 2.85 -24.34
N ILE A 7 -13.27 2.90 -24.53
CA ILE A 7 -12.30 2.86 -23.42
C ILE A 7 -12.42 4.09 -22.53
N ALA A 8 -12.57 5.29 -23.11
CA ALA A 8 -12.73 6.52 -22.36
C ALA A 8 -14.04 6.53 -21.56
N ALA A 9 -15.16 6.18 -22.18
CA ALA A 9 -16.46 6.08 -21.52
C ALA A 9 -16.44 5.03 -20.39
N GLY A 10 -15.85 3.86 -20.63
CA GLY A 10 -15.67 2.82 -19.61
C GLY A 10 -14.81 3.27 -18.44
N SER A 11 -13.71 3.99 -18.70
CA SER A 11 -12.80 4.48 -17.66
C SER A 11 -13.46 5.54 -16.77
N ILE A 12 -14.21 6.48 -17.37
CA ILE A 12 -14.97 7.50 -16.64
C ILE A 12 -16.08 6.85 -15.81
N LEU A 13 -16.77 5.85 -16.37
CA LEU A 13 -17.80 5.10 -15.66
C LEU A 13 -17.22 4.37 -14.44
N LEU A 14 -16.06 3.70 -14.59
CA LEU A 14 -15.40 3.03 -13.47
C LEU A 14 -14.92 4.03 -12.40
N MET A 15 -14.41 5.18 -12.81
CA MET A 15 -14.03 6.26 -11.88
C MET A 15 -15.25 6.73 -11.07
N TRP A 16 -16.37 7.00 -11.75
CA TRP A 16 -17.62 7.42 -11.11
C TRP A 16 -18.16 6.36 -10.14
N ILE A 17 -18.14 5.08 -10.51
CA ILE A 17 -18.50 3.98 -9.60
C ILE A 17 -17.54 3.96 -8.39
N GLY A 18 -16.24 4.17 -8.59
CA GLY A 18 -15.26 4.24 -7.51
C GLY A 18 -15.54 5.38 -6.52
N GLU A 19 -15.96 6.55 -7.02
CA GLU A 19 -16.38 7.68 -6.19
C GLU A 19 -17.65 7.35 -5.40
N LEU A 20 -18.66 6.76 -6.05
CA LEU A 20 -19.90 6.32 -5.37
C LEU A 20 -19.64 5.29 -4.27
N ILE A 21 -18.76 4.32 -4.49
CA ILE A 21 -18.38 3.34 -3.47
C ILE A 21 -17.69 4.05 -2.29
N THR A 22 -16.91 5.10 -2.56
CA THR A 22 -16.25 5.87 -1.50
C THR A 22 -17.24 6.71 -0.70
N GLU A 23 -18.27 7.26 -1.35
CA GLU A 23 -19.29 8.11 -0.72
C GLU A 23 -20.32 7.30 0.08
N PHE A 24 -20.85 6.21 -0.50
CA PHE A 24 -21.94 5.43 0.09
C PHE A 24 -21.48 4.12 0.74
N GLY A 25 -20.25 3.67 0.47
CA GLY A 25 -19.71 2.41 0.97
C GLY A 25 -18.70 2.58 2.11
N VAL A 26 -17.93 1.52 2.36
CA VAL A 26 -16.87 1.48 3.38
C VAL A 26 -15.53 1.25 2.70
N GLY A 27 -14.59 2.17 2.89
CA GLY A 27 -13.25 2.05 2.31
C GLY A 27 -12.94 3.07 1.25
N ASN A 28 -11.92 2.77 0.44
CA ASN A 28 -11.56 3.54 -0.75
C ASN A 28 -12.08 2.78 -1.97
N GLY A 29 -13.03 3.36 -2.70
CA GLY A 29 -13.69 2.69 -3.81
C GLY A 29 -12.77 2.33 -4.96
N VAL A 30 -11.74 3.14 -5.24
CA VAL A 30 -10.73 2.82 -6.26
C VAL A 30 -9.92 1.58 -5.87
N SER A 31 -9.55 1.47 -4.59
CA SER A 31 -8.82 0.29 -4.08
C SER A 31 -9.68 -0.97 -4.12
N LEU A 32 -10.97 -0.84 -3.82
CA LEU A 32 -11.96 -1.91 -3.92
C LEU A 32 -12.18 -2.39 -5.36
N LEU A 33 -12.22 -1.48 -6.34
CA LEU A 33 -12.32 -1.83 -7.76
C LEU A 33 -11.10 -2.61 -8.24
N ILE A 34 -9.89 -2.20 -7.84
CA ILE A 34 -8.65 -2.93 -8.14
C ILE A 34 -8.68 -4.32 -7.51
N PHE A 35 -9.11 -4.41 -6.24
CA PHE A 35 -9.29 -5.69 -5.56
C PHE A 35 -10.29 -6.60 -6.28
N ALA A 36 -11.46 -6.09 -6.66
CA ALA A 36 -12.47 -6.85 -7.39
C ALA A 36 -11.94 -7.34 -8.74
N GLY A 37 -11.17 -6.52 -9.45
CA GLY A 37 -10.50 -6.90 -10.69
C GLY A 37 -9.51 -8.05 -10.52
N ILE A 38 -8.70 -8.00 -9.46
CA ILE A 38 -7.76 -9.08 -9.11
C ILE A 38 -8.52 -10.36 -8.75
N VAL A 39 -9.53 -10.26 -7.87
CA VAL A 39 -10.29 -11.43 -7.41
C VAL A 39 -11.08 -12.07 -8.55
N ALA A 40 -11.55 -11.28 -9.53
CA ALA A 40 -12.24 -11.79 -10.70
C ALA A 40 -11.34 -12.62 -11.64
N SER A 41 -10.03 -12.40 -11.66
CA SER A 41 -9.10 -13.20 -12.47
C SER A 41 -8.65 -14.49 -11.78
N LEU A 42 -8.72 -14.57 -10.45
CA LEU A 42 -8.28 -15.75 -9.69
C LEU A 42 -8.95 -17.06 -10.13
N PRO A 43 -10.28 -17.14 -10.37
CA PRO A 43 -10.90 -18.39 -10.82
C PRO A 43 -10.37 -18.89 -12.15
N SER A 44 -10.14 -17.99 -13.12
CA SER A 44 -9.54 -18.36 -14.41
C SER A 44 -8.09 -18.79 -14.27
N ASP A 45 -7.31 -18.11 -13.43
CA ASP A 45 -5.90 -18.44 -13.20
C ASP A 45 -5.77 -19.81 -12.52
N LEU A 46 -6.64 -20.11 -11.55
CA LEU A 46 -6.71 -21.41 -10.88
C LEU A 46 -7.16 -22.53 -11.83
N ALA A 47 -8.19 -22.29 -12.64
CA ALA A 47 -8.63 -23.28 -13.63
C ALA A 47 -7.48 -23.63 -14.59
N THR A 48 -6.80 -22.61 -15.14
CA THR A 48 -5.69 -22.81 -16.07
C THR A 48 -4.53 -23.54 -15.40
N SER A 49 -4.22 -23.22 -14.14
CA SER A 49 -3.19 -23.90 -13.35
C SER A 49 -3.50 -25.38 -13.10
N ILE A 50 -4.78 -25.71 -12.84
CA ILE A 50 -5.22 -27.10 -12.62
C ILE A 50 -5.19 -27.90 -13.94
N PHE A 51 -5.62 -27.31 -15.05
CA PHE A 51 -5.66 -27.98 -16.35
C PHE A 51 -4.27 -28.12 -17.00
N SER A 52 -3.33 -27.23 -16.67
CA SER A 52 -1.93 -27.31 -17.14
C SER A 52 -1.00 -28.01 -16.14
N PHE A 53 -1.56 -28.69 -15.14
CA PHE A 53 -0.80 -29.31 -14.06
C PHE A 53 0.10 -30.44 -14.58
N ASP A 54 1.41 -30.23 -14.44
CA ASP A 54 2.44 -31.23 -14.70
C ASP A 54 3.25 -31.47 -13.41
N VAL A 55 3.65 -32.71 -13.17
CA VAL A 55 4.41 -33.12 -11.97
C VAL A 55 5.75 -32.38 -11.89
N SER A 56 6.28 -31.96 -13.04
CA SER A 56 7.48 -31.13 -13.17
C SER A 56 7.34 -29.73 -12.50
N GLN A 57 6.12 -29.21 -12.35
CA GLN A 57 5.85 -27.88 -11.80
C GLN A 57 5.54 -27.88 -10.29
N LEU A 58 5.49 -29.06 -9.67
CA LEU A 58 5.17 -29.24 -8.25
C LEU A 58 6.09 -28.44 -7.29
N PRO A 59 7.42 -28.35 -7.53
CA PRO A 59 8.29 -27.48 -6.72
C PRO A 59 7.91 -25.99 -6.79
N ALA A 60 7.39 -25.55 -7.93
CA ALA A 60 7.00 -24.16 -8.13
C ALA A 60 5.67 -23.81 -7.45
N TYR A 61 4.70 -24.71 -7.48
CA TYR A 61 3.46 -24.54 -6.72
C TYR A 61 3.73 -24.48 -5.22
N LEU A 62 4.63 -25.34 -4.71
CA LEU A 62 5.06 -25.28 -3.31
C LEU A 62 5.78 -23.97 -2.98
N ALA A 63 6.67 -23.50 -3.87
CA ALA A 63 7.33 -22.21 -3.72
C ALA A 63 6.33 -21.04 -3.72
N PHE A 64 5.31 -21.09 -4.59
CA PHE A 64 4.24 -20.09 -4.64
C PHE A 64 3.43 -20.04 -3.36
N ILE A 65 3.01 -21.19 -2.84
CA ILE A 65 2.25 -21.27 -1.58
C ILE A 65 3.11 -20.76 -0.42
N ALA A 66 4.38 -21.17 -0.35
CA ALA A 66 5.29 -20.69 0.69
C ALA A 66 5.46 -19.16 0.62
N ALA A 67 5.65 -18.61 -0.58
CA ALA A 67 5.74 -17.18 -0.80
C ALA A 67 4.43 -16.45 -0.46
N ALA A 68 3.28 -16.99 -0.83
CA ALA A 68 1.97 -16.43 -0.48
C ALA A 68 1.79 -16.33 1.03
N VAL A 69 2.19 -17.35 1.79
CA VAL A 69 2.14 -17.34 3.26
C VAL A 69 3.11 -16.30 3.82
N VAL A 70 4.34 -16.22 3.31
CA VAL A 70 5.34 -15.25 3.76
C VAL A 70 4.90 -13.81 3.46
N ILE A 71 4.39 -13.54 2.26
CA ILE A 71 3.90 -12.21 1.87
C ILE A 71 2.70 -11.82 2.72
N THR A 72 1.71 -12.71 2.85
CA THR A 72 0.51 -12.45 3.66
C THR A 72 0.88 -12.19 5.12
N GLY A 73 1.69 -13.07 5.73
CA GLY A 73 2.14 -12.91 7.11
C GLY A 73 2.97 -11.63 7.31
N GLY A 74 3.86 -11.32 6.36
CA GLY A 74 4.64 -10.08 6.38
C GLY A 74 3.77 -8.83 6.30
N VAL A 75 2.81 -8.80 5.38
CA VAL A 75 1.86 -7.69 5.23
C VAL A 75 1.00 -7.51 6.49
N VAL A 76 0.46 -8.59 7.05
CA VAL A 76 -0.32 -8.53 8.30
C VAL A 76 0.54 -7.98 9.43
N TYR A 77 1.74 -8.54 9.63
CA TYR A 77 2.65 -8.13 10.69
C TYR A 77 3.00 -6.63 10.64
N ILE A 78 3.38 -6.11 9.47
CA ILE A 78 3.75 -4.70 9.34
C ILE A 78 2.53 -3.76 9.45
N THR A 79 1.36 -4.25 9.05
CA THR A 79 0.11 -3.47 9.05
C THR A 79 -0.52 -3.39 10.44
N GLU A 80 -0.29 -4.40 11.29
CA GLU A 80 -0.70 -4.39 12.70
C GLU A 80 0.36 -3.78 13.63
N ALA A 81 1.62 -3.75 13.21
CA ALA A 81 2.68 -3.12 13.99
C ALA A 81 2.36 -1.64 14.27
N GLU A 82 2.35 -1.28 15.54
CA GLU A 82 2.17 0.08 16.02
C GLU A 82 3.21 0.45 17.08
N ARG A 83 3.59 1.72 17.10
CA ARG A 83 4.41 2.32 18.13
C ARG A 83 3.51 3.13 19.06
N PRO A 84 3.25 2.66 20.29
CA PRO A 84 2.46 3.41 21.25
C PRO A 84 3.26 4.61 21.78
N ILE A 85 2.67 5.81 21.72
CA ILE A 85 3.23 7.01 22.35
C ILE A 85 2.40 7.36 23.58
N PRO A 86 2.97 7.38 24.79
CA PRO A 86 2.21 7.70 26.00
C PRO A 86 1.71 9.14 25.96
N VAL A 87 0.42 9.32 26.25
CA VAL A 87 -0.24 10.62 26.35
C VAL A 87 -0.96 10.70 27.69
N THR A 88 -0.81 11.82 28.38
CA THR A 88 -1.50 12.09 29.64
C THR A 88 -2.51 13.20 29.44
N TYR A 89 -3.74 12.99 29.91
CA TYR A 89 -4.74 14.04 29.94
C TYR A 89 -4.53 14.95 31.16
N ALA A 90 -4.67 16.25 30.93
CA ALA A 90 -4.52 17.28 31.92
C ALA A 90 -5.48 17.06 33.09
N ARG A 91 -4.90 17.09 34.28
CA ARG A 91 -5.58 16.84 35.55
C ARG A 91 -6.34 18.10 35.96
N ARG A 92 -7.62 17.99 36.28
CA ARG A 92 -8.36 19.10 36.91
C ARG A 92 -7.98 19.14 38.38
N VAL A 93 -7.12 20.09 38.77
CA VAL A 93 -6.77 20.30 40.18
C VAL A 93 -7.92 21.09 40.84
N ARG A 94 -8.54 20.52 41.89
CA ARG A 94 -9.57 21.21 42.68
C ARG A 94 -9.19 21.08 44.16
N GLY A 95 -8.67 22.16 44.75
CA GLY A 95 -8.15 22.16 46.13
C GLY A 95 -6.82 21.41 46.28
N MET A 96 -6.62 20.72 47.42
CA MET A 96 -5.41 19.90 47.70
C MET A 96 -5.51 18.46 47.16
N LYS A 97 -6.66 18.04 46.64
CA LYS A 97 -6.83 16.69 46.08
C LYS A 97 -6.58 16.74 44.59
N VAL A 98 -5.45 16.16 44.20
CA VAL A 98 -5.13 15.98 42.81
C VAL A 98 -5.90 14.72 42.38
N MET A 99 -6.91 14.85 41.51
CA MET A 99 -7.80 13.75 41.08
C MET A 99 -7.71 13.64 39.55
N GLY A 100 -7.40 12.46 39.03
CA GLY A 100 -7.31 12.21 37.58
C GLY A 100 -5.90 12.26 36.99
N GLY A 101 -5.80 11.97 35.69
CA GLY A 101 -4.56 11.65 34.99
C GLY A 101 -4.61 10.20 34.50
N ILE A 102 -5.57 9.89 33.63
CA ILE A 102 -5.55 8.61 32.93
C ILE A 102 -4.44 8.71 31.90
N SER A 103 -3.38 7.92 32.09
CA SER A 103 -2.37 7.71 31.05
C SER A 103 -2.98 6.83 29.98
N THR A 104 -3.07 7.35 28.76
CA THR A 104 -3.40 6.58 27.56
C THR A 104 -2.18 6.53 26.65
N TYR A 105 -2.34 5.93 25.48
CA TYR A 105 -1.35 6.02 24.40
C TYR A 105 -2.01 6.44 23.09
N LEU A 106 -1.25 7.14 22.25
CA LEU A 106 -1.56 7.39 20.86
C LEU A 106 -0.88 6.31 20.01
N PRO A 107 -1.64 5.41 19.36
CA PRO A 107 -1.06 4.41 18.47
C PRO A 107 -0.57 5.06 17.17
N LEU A 108 0.73 4.94 16.89
CA LEU A 108 1.27 5.28 15.57
C LEU A 108 1.60 4.01 14.79
N ARG A 109 0.82 3.70 13.77
CA ARG A 109 1.05 2.51 12.92
C ARG A 109 2.36 2.62 12.15
N VAL A 110 3.01 1.48 11.90
CA VAL A 110 4.25 1.41 11.12
C VAL A 110 3.98 1.64 9.64
N ASN A 111 2.96 0.98 9.10
CA ASN A 111 2.43 1.27 7.77
C ASN A 111 1.17 2.15 7.87
N GLN A 112 1.37 3.47 7.87
CA GLN A 112 0.26 4.43 7.81
C GLN A 112 -0.31 4.59 6.40
N ALA A 113 0.52 4.31 5.39
CA ALA A 113 0.19 4.57 4.00
C ALA A 113 -0.72 3.50 3.36
N GLY A 114 -0.88 2.36 4.03
CA GLY A 114 -1.68 1.24 3.53
C GLY A 114 -1.10 0.68 2.23
N VAL A 115 -1.97 0.48 1.24
CA VAL A 115 -1.65 -0.14 -0.06
C VAL A 115 -1.31 0.88 -1.14
N ILE A 116 -1.70 2.15 -0.92
CA ILE A 116 -1.70 3.19 -1.95
C ILE A 116 -0.31 3.42 -2.56
N PRO A 117 0.79 3.47 -1.78
CA PRO A 117 2.14 3.60 -2.35
C PRO A 117 2.50 2.51 -3.36
N ILE A 118 2.05 1.28 -3.11
CA ILE A 118 2.37 0.11 -3.94
C ILE A 118 1.64 0.21 -5.28
N ILE A 119 0.37 0.63 -5.24
CA ILE A 119 -0.45 0.87 -6.42
C ILE A 119 0.15 2.01 -7.25
N PHE A 120 0.55 3.11 -6.62
CA PHE A 120 1.18 4.23 -7.34
C PHE A 120 2.53 3.86 -7.95
N ALA A 121 3.37 3.12 -7.24
CA ALA A 121 4.64 2.63 -7.79
C ALA A 121 4.41 1.77 -9.04
N LEU A 122 3.39 0.89 -9.01
CA LEU A 122 3.07 0.02 -10.14
C LEU A 122 2.52 0.82 -11.33
N SER A 123 1.57 1.73 -11.10
CA SER A 123 1.01 2.61 -12.15
C SER A 123 2.08 3.50 -12.78
N PHE A 124 3.02 4.02 -11.97
CA PHE A 124 4.13 4.82 -12.45
C PHE A 124 5.10 4.02 -13.32
N LEU A 125 5.28 2.73 -13.05
CA LEU A 125 6.14 1.85 -13.83
C LEU A 125 5.46 1.38 -15.14
N LEU A 126 4.17 1.03 -15.06
CA LEU A 126 3.40 0.57 -16.22
C LEU A 126 3.20 1.67 -17.28
N PHE A 127 3.08 2.93 -16.88
CA PHE A 127 2.81 4.01 -17.82
C PHE A 127 3.93 4.21 -18.88
N PRO A 128 5.21 4.38 -18.50
CA PRO A 128 6.31 4.43 -19.47
C PRO A 128 6.43 3.14 -20.30
N GLN A 129 6.22 1.97 -19.69
CA GLN A 129 6.27 0.68 -20.39
C GLN A 129 5.23 0.61 -21.50
N MET A 130 4.00 1.02 -21.22
CA MET A 130 2.92 1.05 -22.20
C MET A 130 3.23 2.02 -23.35
N VAL A 131 3.71 3.22 -23.02
CA VAL A 131 4.10 4.24 -24.01
C VAL A 131 5.25 3.74 -24.90
N ALA A 132 6.28 3.13 -24.30
CA ALA A 132 7.40 2.55 -25.03
C ALA A 132 6.95 1.39 -25.94
N THR A 133 6.08 0.51 -25.47
CA THR A 133 5.53 -0.60 -26.27
C THR A 133 4.72 -0.11 -27.48
N PHE A 134 4.00 1.01 -27.31
CA PHE A 134 3.28 1.64 -28.41
C PHE A 134 4.25 2.31 -29.42
N LEU A 135 5.26 3.02 -28.91
CA LEU A 135 6.27 3.69 -29.73
C LEU A 135 7.17 2.70 -30.48
N SER A 136 7.43 1.50 -29.95
CA SER A 136 8.22 0.48 -30.63
C SER A 136 7.54 -0.07 -31.89
N GLN A 137 6.22 0.12 -32.04
CA GLN A 137 5.46 -0.27 -33.23
C GLN A 137 5.39 0.85 -34.29
N THR A 138 6.03 2.00 -34.03
CA THR A 138 5.99 3.16 -34.94
C THR A 138 7.01 3.01 -36.07
N THR A 139 6.67 3.51 -37.27
CA THR A 139 7.49 3.44 -38.49
C THR A 139 8.76 4.31 -38.44
N VAL A 140 8.93 5.17 -37.43
CA VAL A 140 10.08 6.08 -37.30
C VAL A 140 11.24 5.34 -36.62
N PRO A 141 12.37 5.09 -37.32
CA PRO A 141 13.43 4.19 -36.83
C PRO A 141 14.10 4.64 -35.54
N TYR A 142 14.32 5.95 -35.36
CA TYR A 142 14.96 6.52 -34.17
C TYR A 142 14.07 6.43 -32.92
N LEU A 143 12.76 6.61 -33.08
CA LEU A 143 11.80 6.48 -31.98
C LEU A 143 11.57 5.01 -31.62
N ALA A 144 11.49 4.13 -32.62
CA ALA A 144 11.34 2.70 -32.40
C ALA A 144 12.56 2.10 -31.68
N THR A 145 13.78 2.49 -32.06
CA THR A 145 15.01 2.03 -31.39
C THR A 145 15.12 2.54 -29.96
N ALA A 146 14.84 3.83 -29.71
CA ALA A 146 14.80 4.35 -28.33
C ALA A 146 13.76 3.63 -27.47
N ALA A 147 12.58 3.36 -28.03
CA ALA A 147 11.51 2.65 -27.35
C ALA A 147 11.86 1.19 -27.05
N THR A 148 12.50 0.47 -27.97
CA THR A 148 12.95 -0.92 -27.72
C THR A 148 14.04 -1.00 -26.66
N TYR A 149 14.94 -0.01 -26.58
CA TYR A 149 15.89 0.08 -25.47
C TYR A 149 15.18 0.25 -24.12
N VAL A 150 14.16 1.11 -24.04
CA VAL A 150 13.38 1.30 -22.81
C VAL A 150 12.63 0.02 -22.42
N VAL A 151 12.00 -0.66 -23.38
CA VAL A 151 11.32 -1.95 -23.14
C VAL A 151 12.32 -3.01 -22.67
N ALA A 152 13.45 -3.17 -23.34
CA ALA A 152 14.49 -4.14 -22.95
C ALA A 152 15.07 -3.84 -21.56
N TRP A 153 15.16 -2.56 -21.18
CA TRP A 153 15.61 -2.15 -19.85
C TRP A 153 14.59 -2.50 -18.76
N LEU A 154 13.29 -2.36 -19.07
CA LEU A 154 12.18 -2.73 -18.18
C LEU A 154 11.90 -4.24 -18.14
N GLU A 155 12.29 -4.99 -19.16
CA GLU A 155 12.22 -6.46 -19.15
C GLU A 155 13.29 -7.09 -18.24
N ASN A 156 14.36 -6.37 -17.94
CA ASN A 156 15.37 -6.85 -17.00
C ASN A 156 14.80 -6.88 -15.57
N GLN A 157 14.52 -8.08 -15.07
CA GLN A 157 13.92 -8.31 -13.74
C GLN A 157 14.67 -7.62 -12.60
N VAL A 158 15.99 -7.52 -12.67
CA VAL A 158 16.82 -6.88 -11.62
C VAL A 158 16.61 -5.37 -11.64
N VAL A 159 16.60 -4.78 -12.83
CA VAL A 159 16.38 -3.33 -13.01
C VAL A 159 14.95 -2.96 -12.65
N TYR A 160 13.98 -3.74 -13.14
CA TYR A 160 12.56 -3.59 -12.81
C TYR A 160 12.34 -3.67 -11.29
N GLY A 161 12.89 -4.70 -10.65
CA GLY A 161 12.78 -4.90 -9.20
C GLY A 161 13.43 -3.76 -8.39
N ALA A 162 14.62 -3.31 -8.78
CA ALA A 162 15.30 -2.21 -8.11
C ALA A 162 14.54 -0.88 -8.25
N PHE A 163 14.01 -0.58 -9.44
CA PHE A 163 13.22 0.62 -9.67
C PHE A 163 11.88 0.56 -8.94
N TYR A 164 11.22 -0.61 -8.95
CA TYR A 164 9.99 -0.85 -8.21
C TYR A 164 10.21 -0.69 -6.71
N PHE A 165 11.29 -1.25 -6.14
CA PHE A 165 11.68 -1.01 -4.74
C PHE A 165 11.83 0.48 -4.44
N GLY A 166 12.60 1.19 -5.26
CA GLY A 166 12.86 2.61 -5.08
C GLY A 166 11.58 3.45 -5.14
N LEU A 167 10.69 3.15 -6.09
CA LEU A 167 9.39 3.81 -6.21
C LEU A 167 8.51 3.54 -5.00
N VAL A 168 8.38 2.29 -4.56
CA VAL A 168 7.59 1.95 -3.36
C VAL A 168 8.16 2.68 -2.14
N PHE A 169 9.48 2.72 -1.98
CA PHE A 169 10.13 3.42 -0.88
C PHE A 169 9.79 4.92 -0.90
N VAL A 170 9.97 5.58 -2.04
CA VAL A 170 9.70 7.01 -2.21
C VAL A 170 8.22 7.33 -2.05
N PHE A 171 7.32 6.55 -2.65
CA PHE A 171 5.88 6.78 -2.53
C PHE A 171 5.36 6.53 -1.13
N THR A 172 5.92 5.58 -0.37
CA THR A 172 5.53 5.38 1.04
C THR A 172 5.91 6.60 1.88
N TYR A 173 7.09 7.19 1.65
CA TYR A 173 7.50 8.44 2.30
C TYR A 173 6.60 9.61 1.89
N PHE A 174 6.38 9.79 0.59
CA PHE A 174 5.57 10.87 0.05
C PHE A 174 4.14 10.82 0.56
N TYR A 175 3.50 9.65 0.52
CA TYR A 175 2.13 9.48 0.99
C TYR A 175 2.01 9.68 2.51
N THR A 176 2.96 9.17 3.30
CA THR A 176 2.94 9.36 4.75
C THR A 176 3.12 10.84 5.12
N ALA A 177 4.00 11.56 4.42
CA ALA A 177 4.22 12.99 4.67
C ALA A 177 3.01 13.87 4.35
N ILE A 178 2.19 13.48 3.36
CA ILE A 178 0.98 14.23 2.98
C ILE A 178 -0.18 13.92 3.92
N THR A 179 -0.37 12.65 4.28
CA THR A 179 -1.54 12.24 5.09
C THR A 179 -1.35 12.49 6.57
N PHE A 180 -0.12 12.47 7.06
CA PHE A 180 0.18 12.60 8.48
C PHE A 180 0.85 13.94 8.77
N GLU A 181 0.06 14.92 9.20
CA GLU A 181 0.56 16.24 9.59
C GLU A 181 0.79 16.32 11.12
N PRO A 182 2.05 16.29 11.62
CA PRO A 182 2.33 16.27 13.06
C PRO A 182 1.81 17.52 13.78
N HIS A 183 1.76 18.64 13.08
CA HIS A 183 1.27 19.91 13.60
C HIS A 183 -0.22 19.87 13.95
N GLN A 184 -1.05 19.27 13.08
CA GLN A 184 -2.48 19.10 13.36
C GLN A 184 -2.71 18.17 14.56
N ILE A 185 -1.96 17.07 14.65
CA ILE A 185 -2.08 16.11 15.74
C ILE A 185 -1.67 16.73 17.07
N ALA A 186 -0.57 17.48 17.10
CA ALA A 186 -0.15 18.22 18.29
C ALA A 186 -1.21 19.25 18.73
N LYS A 187 -1.81 19.98 17.78
CA LYS A 187 -2.90 20.93 18.05
C LYS A 187 -4.15 20.22 18.58
N ASN A 188 -4.51 19.07 18.03
CA ASN A 188 -5.65 18.27 18.49
C ASN A 188 -5.42 17.69 19.89
N LEU A 189 -4.22 17.19 20.18
CA LEU A 189 -3.83 16.78 21.54
C LEU A 189 -3.99 17.93 22.53
N GLN A 190 -3.46 19.12 22.19
CA GLN A 190 -3.57 20.29 23.04
C GLN A 190 -5.03 20.73 23.27
N LYS A 191 -5.87 20.73 22.21
CA LYS A 191 -7.30 21.04 22.29
C LYS A 191 -8.06 20.06 23.18
N ASN A 192 -7.69 18.78 23.14
CA ASN A 192 -8.27 17.72 23.97
C ASN A 192 -7.69 17.70 25.40
N GLY A 193 -6.86 18.69 25.77
CA GLY A 193 -6.20 18.75 27.08
C GLY A 193 -5.18 17.63 27.29
N ALA A 194 -4.71 17.00 26.23
CA ALA A 194 -3.78 15.89 26.26
C ALA A 194 -2.34 16.37 25.95
N PHE A 195 -1.34 15.82 26.62
CA PHE A 195 0.07 16.15 26.37
C PHE A 195 0.97 14.92 26.50
N ILE A 196 2.11 14.97 25.82
CA ILE A 196 3.14 13.91 25.90
C ILE A 196 4.03 14.22 27.11
N PRO A 197 4.19 13.31 28.08
CA PRO A 197 5.08 13.51 29.22
C PRO A 197 6.51 13.82 28.76
N GLY A 198 7.11 14.88 29.32
CA GLY A 198 8.48 15.30 28.99
C GLY A 198 8.62 16.20 27.76
N VAL A 199 7.55 16.46 27.00
CA VAL A 199 7.56 17.37 25.85
C VAL A 199 6.60 18.53 26.08
N ARG A 200 7.06 19.76 25.81
CA ARG A 200 6.20 20.95 25.96
C ARG A 200 5.06 20.90 24.91
N PRO A 201 3.80 21.18 25.28
CA PRO A 201 2.69 21.24 24.34
C PRO A 201 2.90 22.31 23.26
N GLY A 202 2.47 22.03 22.03
CA GLY A 202 2.60 22.95 20.89
C GLY A 202 3.64 22.49 19.87
N GLY A 203 4.45 23.41 19.35
CA GLY A 203 5.42 23.15 18.27
C GLY A 203 6.42 22.02 18.59
N THR A 204 6.93 21.96 19.82
CA THR A 204 7.85 20.90 20.26
C THR A 204 7.21 19.51 20.26
N THR A 205 5.88 19.42 20.47
CA THR A 205 5.15 18.14 20.33
C THR A 205 5.07 17.74 18.86
N ALA A 206 4.86 18.69 17.95
CA ALA A 206 4.82 18.43 16.51
C ALA A 206 6.19 17.95 15.99
N GLU A 207 7.29 18.58 16.41
CA GLU A 207 8.65 18.13 16.06
C GLU A 207 8.96 16.74 16.61
N TYR A 208 8.58 16.46 17.86
CA TYR A 208 8.76 15.14 18.47
C TYR A 208 8.01 14.05 17.70
N LEU A 209 6.73 14.29 17.38
CA LEU A 209 5.93 13.37 16.57
C LEU A 209 6.54 13.21 15.17
N GLY A 210 6.90 14.32 14.52
CA GLY A 210 7.56 14.35 13.20
C GLY A 210 8.75 13.42 13.12
N ASN A 211 9.70 13.58 14.04
CA ASN A 211 10.90 12.75 14.13
C ASN A 211 10.60 11.27 14.33
N ILE A 212 9.55 10.96 15.09
CA ILE A 212 9.11 9.57 15.30
C ILE A 212 8.55 8.98 14.01
N ILE A 213 7.66 9.70 13.33
CA ILE A 213 7.02 9.21 12.10
C ILE A 213 8.07 8.96 11.05
N THR A 214 8.99 9.91 10.80
CA THR A 214 10.04 9.76 9.79
C THR A 214 10.88 8.50 10.02
N ARG A 215 11.19 8.15 11.29
CA ARG A 215 11.92 6.93 11.64
C ARG A 215 11.08 5.66 11.50
N ILE A 216 9.80 5.71 11.87
CA ILE A 216 8.88 4.58 11.70
C ILE A 216 8.67 4.29 10.21
N THR A 217 8.40 5.33 9.41
CA THR A 217 8.20 5.24 7.97
C THR A 217 9.42 4.68 7.26
N LEU A 218 10.64 4.92 7.77
CA LEU A 218 11.85 4.30 7.22
C LEU A 218 11.76 2.78 7.25
N VAL A 219 11.39 2.22 8.40
CA VAL A 219 11.25 0.78 8.61
C VAL A 219 10.09 0.24 7.78
N GLY A 220 8.95 0.94 7.78
CA GLY A 220 7.78 0.57 6.99
C GLY A 220 8.04 0.55 5.49
N ALA A 221 8.67 1.60 4.96
CA ALA A 221 8.99 1.73 3.53
C ALA A 221 9.98 0.67 3.06
N LEU A 222 11.01 0.39 3.86
CA LEU A 222 12.00 -0.65 3.56
C LEU A 222 11.32 -2.03 3.54
N PHE A 223 10.52 -2.35 4.55
CA PHE A 223 9.84 -3.63 4.64
C PHE A 223 8.82 -3.85 3.51
N LEU A 224 7.99 -2.84 3.21
CA LEU A 224 7.04 -2.89 2.09
C LEU A 224 7.77 -3.00 0.75
N GLY A 225 8.87 -2.27 0.56
CA GLY A 225 9.69 -2.38 -0.64
C GLY A 225 10.23 -3.80 -0.83
N ILE A 226 10.76 -4.42 0.23
CA ILE A 226 11.24 -5.81 0.17
C ILE A 226 10.11 -6.78 -0.19
N LEU A 227 8.95 -6.65 0.47
CA LEU A 227 7.79 -7.50 0.19
C LEU A 227 7.29 -7.34 -1.25
N ALA A 228 7.33 -6.12 -1.79
CA ALA A 228 6.92 -5.84 -3.15
C ALA A 228 7.86 -6.47 -4.20
N VAL A 229 9.15 -6.58 -3.91
CA VAL A 229 10.14 -7.18 -4.83
C VAL A 229 10.27 -8.69 -4.67
N LEU A 230 9.82 -9.25 -3.55
CA LEU A 230 9.89 -10.69 -3.27
C LEU A 230 9.30 -11.57 -4.42
N PRO A 231 8.13 -11.27 -5.00
CA PRO A 231 7.59 -12.04 -6.12
C PRO A 231 8.51 -12.06 -7.35
N ILE A 232 9.20 -10.94 -7.62
CA ILE A 232 10.11 -10.77 -8.76
C ILE A 232 11.38 -11.61 -8.55
N ILE A 233 11.92 -11.61 -7.33
CA ILE A 233 13.09 -12.42 -6.98
C ILE A 233 12.76 -13.92 -7.11
N LEU A 234 11.57 -14.32 -6.64
CA LEU A 234 11.12 -15.70 -6.74
C LEU A 234 10.89 -16.13 -8.19
N GLN A 235 10.35 -15.24 -9.03
CA GLN A 235 10.25 -15.48 -10.47
C GLN A 235 11.64 -15.66 -11.10
N ALA A 236 12.61 -14.83 -10.75
CA ALA A 236 13.98 -14.95 -11.28
C ALA A 236 14.64 -16.29 -10.89
N ALA A 237 14.34 -16.80 -9.70
CA ALA A 237 14.88 -18.08 -9.22
C ALA A 237 14.15 -19.31 -9.79
N THR A 238 12.83 -19.22 -10.02
CA THR A 238 11.98 -20.36 -10.44
C THR A 238 11.66 -20.37 -11.94
N GLY A 239 11.87 -19.25 -12.64
CA GLY A 239 11.56 -19.07 -14.06
C GLY A 239 10.08 -18.92 -14.39
N ILE A 240 9.19 -18.90 -13.40
CA ILE A 240 7.73 -18.97 -13.62
C ILE A 240 7.09 -17.59 -13.48
N THR A 241 6.63 -17.06 -14.62
CA THR A 241 5.99 -15.74 -14.76
C THR A 241 4.68 -15.60 -14.00
N ALA A 242 3.98 -16.70 -13.75
CA ALA A 242 2.77 -16.72 -12.93
C ALA A 242 3.03 -16.25 -11.48
N MET A 243 4.23 -16.46 -10.95
CA MET A 243 4.63 -16.08 -9.59
C MET A 243 4.60 -14.56 -9.38
N THR A 244 5.04 -13.79 -10.36
CA THR A 244 5.11 -12.32 -10.29
C THR A 244 3.74 -11.65 -10.31
N ILE A 245 2.87 -12.07 -11.23
CA ILE A 245 1.54 -11.49 -11.39
C ILE A 245 0.71 -11.84 -10.15
N GLY A 246 0.72 -13.11 -9.74
CA GLY A 246 0.00 -13.57 -8.56
C GLY A 246 0.52 -12.96 -7.25
N GLY A 247 1.83 -12.81 -7.09
CA GLY A 247 2.42 -12.28 -5.84
C GLY A 247 2.11 -10.81 -5.59
N THR A 248 2.21 -9.95 -6.62
CA THR A 248 1.85 -8.52 -6.50
C THR A 248 0.34 -8.34 -6.33
N ALA A 249 -0.45 -9.11 -7.08
CA ALA A 249 -1.90 -9.12 -6.94
C ALA A 249 -2.35 -9.55 -5.54
N LEU A 250 -1.72 -10.59 -4.99
CA LEU A 250 -1.96 -11.06 -3.62
C LEU A 250 -1.59 -10.00 -2.58
N LEU A 251 -0.45 -9.34 -2.73
CA LEU A 251 -0.02 -8.25 -1.83
C LEU A 251 -1.07 -7.14 -1.79
N ILE A 252 -1.51 -6.66 -2.97
CA ILE A 252 -2.54 -5.63 -3.08
C ILE A 252 -3.85 -6.13 -2.45
N ALA A 253 -4.26 -7.36 -2.75
CA ALA A 253 -5.52 -7.91 -2.27
C ALA A 253 -5.58 -8.02 -0.74
N VAL A 254 -4.57 -8.63 -0.12
CA VAL A 254 -4.48 -8.75 1.35
C VAL A 254 -4.52 -7.38 2.01
N SER A 255 -3.77 -6.42 1.48
CA SER A 255 -3.66 -5.09 2.08
C SER A 255 -4.98 -4.31 1.98
N VAL A 256 -5.72 -4.44 0.87
CA VAL A 256 -7.04 -3.80 0.69
C VAL A 256 -8.08 -4.44 1.62
N VAL A 257 -8.07 -5.76 1.76
CA VAL A 257 -8.95 -6.48 2.69
C VAL A 257 -8.68 -6.05 4.13
N LEU A 258 -7.42 -5.93 4.55
CA LEU A 258 -7.08 -5.45 5.89
C LEU A 258 -7.55 -4.02 6.14
N ASP A 259 -7.43 -3.11 5.16
CA ASP A 259 -7.94 -1.74 5.29
C ASP A 259 -9.47 -1.71 5.40
N LEU A 260 -10.16 -2.53 4.61
CA LEU A 260 -11.61 -2.65 4.63
C LEU A 260 -12.12 -3.18 5.98
N VAL A 261 -11.55 -4.28 6.48
CA VAL A 261 -11.91 -4.85 7.78
C VAL A 261 -11.71 -3.83 8.89
N LYS A 262 -10.55 -3.15 8.92
CA LYS A 262 -10.28 -2.11 9.92
C LYS A 262 -11.27 -0.95 9.88
N LYS A 263 -11.73 -0.55 8.70
CA LYS A 263 -12.73 0.53 8.56
C LYS A 263 -14.12 0.07 8.98
N ILE A 264 -14.48 -1.18 8.69
CA ILE A 264 -15.73 -1.78 9.18
C ILE A 264 -15.70 -1.83 10.71
N ASP A 265 -14.63 -2.36 11.32
CA ASP A 265 -14.48 -2.44 12.78
C ASP A 265 -14.53 -1.05 13.45
N ALA A 266 -13.94 -0.04 12.81
CA ALA A 266 -14.00 1.34 13.29
C ALA A 266 -15.44 1.89 13.26
N GLN A 267 -16.24 1.56 12.25
CA GLN A 267 -17.63 2.01 12.16
C GLN A 267 -18.57 1.24 13.09
N THR A 268 -18.37 -0.08 13.24
CA THR A 268 -19.18 -0.90 14.15
C THR A 268 -18.93 -0.52 15.60
N SER A 269 -17.68 -0.30 16.00
CA SER A 269 -17.35 0.18 17.35
C SER A 269 -18.03 1.51 17.67
N ILE A 270 -18.09 2.47 16.74
CA ILE A 270 -18.81 3.74 16.95
C ILE A 270 -20.32 3.52 17.14
N ARG A 271 -20.90 2.50 16.51
CA ARG A 271 -22.34 2.20 16.60
C ARG A 271 -22.71 1.44 17.88
N GLU A 272 -21.78 0.70 18.46
CA GLU A 272 -21.96 0.01 19.75
C GLU A 272 -21.83 0.96 20.95
N TYR A 273 -21.27 2.16 20.75
CA TYR A 273 -21.19 3.26 21.73
C TYR A 273 -22.34 4.26 21.58
#